data_AF-A0A3M0YUE4-F1
#
_entry.id   AF-A0A3M0YUE4-F1
#
_cell.length_a   1.000
_cell.length_b   1.000
_cell.length_c   1.000
_cell.angle_alpha   90.00
_cell.angle_beta   90.00
_cell.angle_gamma   90.00
#
_symmetry.space_group_name_H-M   'P 1'
#
loop_
_entity.id
_entity.type
_entity.pdbx_description
1 polymer ?
#
loop_
_entity_poly.entity_id
_entity_poly.type
_entity_poly.pdbx_seq_one_letter_code
_entity_poly.pdbx_strand_id
1 'polypeptide(L)'
;MVKKKELPIVAILGPTASGKTALSLALAKCFPVEIVNCDSMQIYRELDIGTAKPSRQERETVVHHLMDFLPISATFSVAEYVQLASDTIREIRGRDHIP
;
A
#
# COMPACT_ATOMS: atom_id res chain seq x y z
N MET A 1 22.94 -14.35 -19.48
CA MET A 1 21.59 -14.20 -18.89
C MET A 1 21.26 -12.72 -18.86
N VAL A 2 20.23 -12.27 -19.59
CA VAL A 2 19.75 -10.88 -19.51
C VAL A 2 18.97 -10.78 -18.20
N LYS A 3 19.34 -9.86 -17.29
CA LYS A 3 18.54 -9.57 -16.09
C LYS A 3 17.13 -9.18 -16.55
N LYS A 4 16.08 -9.92 -16.12
CA LYS A 4 14.68 -9.49 -16.31
C LYS A 4 14.57 -8.09 -15.70
N LYS A 5 14.17 -7.10 -16.50
CA LYS A 5 14.03 -5.72 -16.02
C LYS A 5 12.89 -5.73 -15.00
N GLU A 6 13.19 -5.38 -13.75
CA GLU A 6 12.18 -5.34 -12.69
C GLU A 6 11.13 -4.26 -13.03
N LEU A 7 9.86 -4.54 -12.70
CA LEU A 7 8.81 -3.54 -12.78
C LEU A 7 9.15 -2.35 -11.86
N PRO A 8 8.84 -1.11 -12.29
CA PRO A 8 9.13 0.09 -11.49
C PRO A 8 8.31 0.07 -10.18
N ILE A 9 8.76 0.86 -9.20
CA ILE A 9 7.97 1.20 -8.02
C ILE A 9 7.38 2.59 -8.26
N VAL A 10 6.07 2.77 -7.97
CA VAL A 10 5.39 4.06 -8.11
C VAL A 10 5.07 4.64 -6.73
N ALA A 11 5.83 5.65 -6.31
CA ALA A 11 5.58 6.33 -5.04
C ALA A 11 4.60 7.50 -5.22
N ILE A 12 3.43 7.42 -4.56
CA ILE A 12 2.43 8.49 -4.52
C ILE A 12 2.50 9.19 -3.16
N LEU A 13 3.18 10.34 -3.13
CA LEU A 13 3.41 11.13 -1.91
C LEU A 13 2.59 12.43 -1.94
N GLY A 14 2.31 12.98 -0.75
CA GLY A 14 1.55 14.22 -0.61
C GLY A 14 0.86 14.35 0.76
N PRO A 15 0.35 15.54 1.12
CA PRO A 15 -0.29 15.77 2.41
C PRO A 15 -1.60 14.98 2.57
N THR A 16 -2.07 14.83 3.80
CA THR A 16 -3.39 14.23 4.08
C THR A 16 -4.48 14.99 3.31
N ALA A 17 -5.48 14.25 2.81
CA ALA A 17 -6.57 14.77 1.97
C ALA A 17 -6.15 15.33 0.59
N SER A 18 -4.92 15.12 0.12
CA SER A 18 -4.49 15.55 -1.22
C SER A 18 -4.95 14.66 -2.39
N GLY A 19 -5.83 13.69 -2.15
CA GLY A 19 -6.38 12.81 -3.19
C GLY A 19 -5.48 11.62 -3.59
N LYS A 20 -4.45 11.27 -2.81
CA LYS A 20 -3.53 10.14 -3.11
C LYS A 20 -4.25 8.81 -3.34
N THR A 21 -5.21 8.48 -2.48
CA THR A 21 -6.02 7.27 -2.60
C THR A 21 -6.75 7.25 -3.94
N ALA A 22 -7.45 8.33 -4.29
CA ALA A 22 -8.17 8.42 -5.56
C ALA A 22 -7.24 8.24 -6.78
N LEU A 23 -6.02 8.79 -6.74
CA LEU A 23 -5.03 8.59 -7.80
C LEU A 23 -4.57 7.12 -7.88
N SER A 24 -4.29 6.47 -6.75
CA SER A 24 -3.89 5.06 -6.72
C SER A 24 -4.97 4.13 -7.29
N LEU A 25 -6.25 4.38 -6.98
CA LEU A 25 -7.37 3.63 -7.52
C LEU A 25 -7.57 3.87 -9.02
N ALA A 26 -7.33 5.11 -9.49
CA ALA A 26 -7.39 5.41 -10.92
C ALA A 26 -6.29 4.68 -11.70
N LEU A 27 -5.08 4.59 -11.15
CA LEU A 27 -3.98 3.82 -11.77
C LEU A 27 -4.29 2.32 -11.84
N ALA A 28 -4.94 1.76 -10.81
CA ALA A 28 -5.35 0.36 -10.79
C ALA A 28 -6.35 -0.02 -11.90
N LYS A 29 -7.07 0.96 -12.47
CA LYS A 29 -7.96 0.74 -13.62
C LYS A 29 -7.20 0.63 -14.94
N CYS A 30 -5.98 1.17 -15.00
CA CYS A 30 -5.18 1.25 -16.22
C CYS A 30 -4.01 0.26 -16.24
N PHE A 31 -3.53 -0.15 -15.06
CA PHE A 31 -2.32 -0.95 -14.89
C PHE A 31 -2.54 -2.05 -13.85
N PRO A 32 -1.83 -3.19 -13.95
CA PRO A 32 -1.87 -4.23 -12.94
C PRO A 32 -1.06 -3.80 -11.72
N VAL A 33 -1.67 -2.99 -10.85
CA VAL A 33 -1.02 -2.46 -9.63
C VAL A 33 -1.57 -3.14 -8.39
N GLU A 34 -0.72 -3.24 -7.36
CA GLU A 34 -1.14 -3.53 -6.00
C GLU A 34 -0.59 -2.43 -5.09
N ILE A 35 -1.35 -2.00 -4.08
CA ILE A 35 -0.99 -0.84 -3.25
C ILE A 35 -0.26 -1.31 -2.00
N VAL A 36 0.94 -0.77 -1.75
CA VAL A 36 1.61 -0.87 -0.45
C VAL A 36 1.30 0.38 0.37
N ASN A 37 0.55 0.24 1.47
CA ASN A 37 0.24 1.38 2.34
C ASN A 37 1.51 1.91 3.02
N CYS A 38 1.70 3.23 2.99
CA CYS A 38 2.85 3.92 3.59
C CYS A 38 2.39 4.99 4.61
N ASP A 39 1.33 4.70 5.37
CA ASP A 39 0.82 5.58 6.44
C ASP A 39 0.95 4.86 7.79
N SER A 40 1.61 5.50 8.76
CA SER A 40 1.92 4.87 10.05
C SER A 40 0.69 4.61 10.92
N MET A 41 -0.46 5.21 10.63
CA MET A 41 -1.68 5.07 11.42
C MET A 41 -2.71 4.15 10.76
N GLN A 42 -2.70 4.01 9.43
CA GLN A 42 -3.62 3.12 8.71
C GLN A 42 -3.31 1.62 8.87
N ILE A 43 -2.17 1.28 9.47
CA ILE A 43 -1.79 -0.10 9.83
C ILE A 43 -2.66 -0.68 10.96
N TYR A 44 -3.32 0.16 11.76
CA TYR A 44 -4.12 -0.23 12.92
C TYR A 44 -5.59 -0.44 12.59
N ARG A 45 -6.15 -1.60 12.96
CA ARG A 45 -7.52 -2.04 12.58
C ARG A 45 -8.62 -1.10 13.05
N GLU A 46 -8.52 -0.55 14.24
CA GLU A 46 -9.62 0.15 14.91
C GLU A 46 -9.78 1.62 14.50
N LEU A 47 -8.83 2.18 13.74
CA LEU A 47 -8.72 3.61 13.47
C LEU A 47 -9.20 4.03 12.09
N ASP A 48 -10.42 3.73 11.69
CA ASP A 48 -10.90 4.00 10.32
C ASP A 48 -11.09 5.49 10.00
N ILE A 49 -11.90 6.19 10.80
CA ILE A 49 -12.33 7.56 10.51
C ILE A 49 -11.17 8.55 10.71
N GLY A 50 -10.48 8.46 11.85
CA GLY A 50 -9.43 9.41 12.23
C GLY A 50 -8.18 9.35 11.34
N THR A 51 -7.98 8.26 10.60
CA THR A 51 -6.83 8.07 9.71
C THR A 51 -7.20 8.18 8.23
N ALA A 52 -8.46 8.53 7.93
CA ALA A 52 -8.98 8.64 6.57
C ALA A 52 -8.69 7.38 5.72
N LYS A 53 -8.93 6.19 6.28
CA LYS A 53 -8.78 4.94 5.52
C LYS A 53 -9.71 4.93 4.30
N PRO A 54 -9.29 4.31 3.19
CA PRO A 54 -10.19 4.05 2.08
C PRO A 54 -11.39 3.21 2.56
N SER A 55 -12.56 3.54 2.03
CA SER A 55 -13.78 2.79 2.29
C SER A 55 -13.62 1.33 1.88
N ARG A 56 -14.45 0.44 2.44
CA ARG A 56 -14.42 -0.98 2.09
C ARG A 56 -14.62 -1.20 0.58
N GLN A 57 -15.52 -0.43 -0.04
CA GLN A 57 -15.77 -0.50 -1.48
C GLN A 57 -14.53 -0.14 -2.28
N GLU A 58 -13.80 0.91 -1.90
CA GLU A 58 -12.54 1.27 -2.55
C GLU A 58 -11.49 0.19 -2.39
N ARG A 59 -11.38 -0.41 -1.19
CA ARG A 59 -10.42 -1.50 -0.91
C ARG A 59 -10.73 -2.80 -1.65
N GLU A 60 -11.96 -2.99 -2.09
CA GLU A 60 -12.34 -4.15 -2.92
C GLU A 60 -11.94 -3.96 -4.39
N THR A 61 -11.58 -2.75 -4.82
CA THR A 61 -11.21 -2.47 -6.23
C THR A 61 -9.75 -2.77 -6.56
N VAL A 62 -8.86 -2.79 -5.58
CA VAL A 62 -7.43 -3.08 -5.74
C VAL A 62 -6.88 -3.66 -4.44
N VAL A 63 -5.91 -4.57 -4.54
CA VAL A 63 -5.30 -5.16 -3.33
C VAL A 63 -4.51 -4.08 -2.58
N HIS A 64 -4.82 -3.92 -1.29
CA HIS A 64 -4.07 -3.08 -0.36
C HIS A 64 -3.29 -3.96 0.62
N HIS A 65 -1.98 -3.72 0.69
CA HIS A 65 -1.06 -4.36 1.64
C HIS A 65 -0.73 -3.41 2.78
N LEU A 66 -0.28 -3.98 3.90
CA LEU A 66 0.17 -3.25 5.09
C LEU A 66 -0.87 -2.26 5.64
N MET A 67 -2.14 -2.61 5.56
CA MET A 67 -3.26 -1.88 6.14
C MET A 67 -4.04 -2.80 7.05
N ASP A 68 -4.57 -2.30 8.16
CA ASP A 68 -5.44 -3.05 9.08
C ASP A 68 -4.85 -4.39 9.60
N PHE A 69 -3.53 -4.49 9.74
CA PHE A 69 -2.91 -5.75 10.16
C PHE A 69 -2.55 -5.80 11.64
N LEU A 70 -2.49 -4.64 12.34
CA LEU A 70 -2.16 -4.56 13.76
C LEU A 70 -3.37 -4.10 14.62
N PRO A 71 -3.46 -4.56 15.88
CA PRO A 71 -4.32 -3.91 16.88
C PRO A 71 -3.68 -2.60 17.35
N ILE A 72 -4.49 -1.63 17.77
CA ILE A 72 -4.00 -0.33 18.28
C ILE A 72 -3.06 -0.43 19.50
N SER A 73 -3.09 -1.54 20.23
CA SER A 73 -2.20 -1.78 21.37
C SER A 73 -0.78 -2.22 20.97
N ALA A 74 -0.57 -2.58 19.70
CA ALA A 74 0.73 -2.99 19.21
C ALA A 74 1.61 -1.77 18.89
N THR A 75 2.91 -1.90 19.14
CA THR A 75 3.91 -0.95 18.65
C THR A 75 4.40 -1.37 17.28
N PHE A 76 4.72 -0.40 16.43
CA PHE A 76 5.29 -0.65 15.11
C PHE A 76 6.34 0.40 14.77
N SER A 77 7.46 -0.03 14.21
CA SER A 77 8.61 0.81 13.89
C SER A 77 8.84 0.94 12.39
N VAL A 78 9.60 1.98 12.01
CA VAL A 78 10.04 2.17 10.62
C VAL A 78 10.92 1.02 10.12
N ALA A 79 11.69 0.37 11.00
CA ALA A 79 12.53 -0.77 10.64
C ALA A 79 11.66 -1.98 10.25
N GLU A 80 10.61 -2.25 11.03
CA GLU A 80 9.63 -3.30 10.72
C GLU A 80 8.87 -2.99 9.42
N TYR A 81 8.50 -1.72 9.21
CA TYR A 81 7.88 -1.28 7.96
C TYR A 81 8.78 -1.54 6.75
N VAL A 82 10.05 -1.14 6.81
CA VAL A 82 11.00 -1.31 5.69
C VAL A 82 11.15 -2.79 5.34
N GLN A 83 11.22 -3.68 6.35
CA GLN A 83 11.29 -5.12 6.12
C GLN A 83 10.02 -5.63 5.42
N LEU A 84 8.84 -5.36 5.99
CA LEU A 84 7.57 -5.83 5.46
C LEU A 84 7.26 -5.26 4.07
N ALA A 85 7.53 -3.98 3.83
CA ALA A 85 7.33 -3.34 2.54
C ALA A 85 8.27 -3.92 1.48
N SER A 86 9.53 -4.18 1.83
CA SER A 86 10.49 -4.80 0.91
C SER A 86 10.06 -6.22 0.52
N ASP A 87 9.53 -6.99 1.47
CA ASP A 87 9.01 -8.34 1.23
C ASP A 87 7.77 -8.28 0.33
N THR A 88 6.81 -7.43 0.69
CA THR A 88 5.58 -7.19 -0.08
C THR A 88 5.87 -6.78 -1.52
N ILE A 89 6.79 -5.82 -1.74
CA ILE A 89 7.20 -5.36 -3.07
C ILE A 89 7.77 -6.50 -3.92
N ARG A 90 8.58 -7.39 -3.32
CA ARG A 90 9.11 -8.56 -4.02
C ARG A 90 8.00 -9.53 -4.41
N GLU A 91 7.01 -9.74 -3.55
CA GLU A 91 5.87 -10.60 -3.83
C GLU A 91 4.96 -10.04 -4.94
N ILE A 92 4.65 -8.74 -4.91
CA ILE A 92 3.87 -8.05 -5.95
C ILE A 92 4.55 -8.21 -7.31
N ARG A 93 5.87 -7.96 -7.36
CA ARG A 93 6.67 -8.16 -8.59
C ARG A 93 6.70 -9.62 -9.03
N GLY A 94 6.68 -10.56 -8.09
CA GLY A 94 6.59 -12.00 -8.38
C GLY A 94 5.28 -12.40 -9.05
N ARG A 95 4.21 -11.61 -8.85
CA ARG A 95 2.92 -11.73 -9.54
C ARG A 95 2.85 -10.90 -10.84
N ASP A 96 3.98 -10.35 -11.30
CA ASP A 96 4.08 -9.42 -12.44
C ASP A 96 3.16 -8.17 -12.30
N HIS A 97 2.92 -7.72 -11.06
CA HIS A 97 2.21 -6.48 -10.75
C HIS A 97 3.18 -5.33 -10.41
N ILE A 98 2.72 -4.09 -10.58
CA ILE A 98 3.45 -2.86 -10.25
C ILE A 98 3.14 -2.48 -8.80
N PRO A 99 4.15 -2.44 -7.92
CA PRO A 99 4.01 -1.91 -6.56
C PRO A 99 3.98 -0.38 -6.49
#